data_AF-A0A7H0LPS3-F1
#
_entry.id   AF-A0A7H0LPS3-F1
#
_cell.length_a   1.000
_cell.length_b   1.000
_cell.length_c   1.000
_cell.angle_alpha   90.00
_cell.angle_beta   90.00
_cell.angle_gamma   90.00
#
_symmetry.space_group_name_H-M   'P 1'
#
loop_
_entity.id
_entity.type
_entity.pdbx_description
1 polymer ?
#
loop_
_entity_poly.entity_id
_entity_poly.type
_entity_poly.pdbx_seq_one_letter_code
_entity_poly.pdbx_strand_id
1 'polypeptide(L)'
;MTDAPASRGDMQAPGFIGYHAGTAPSPFYTALVAARTDRAAAQSAALAFIDGQPPYHDGFVAGFAHLPGPVRDFPRIAASYRQPFKDAVVWQDRLQAEIRRLLADHGMADSHFTDPAYLAGIDRLWMSYFALVALLGHDRNLLADIESALWLAHAITMAVDLPGGSGTAASLTPAQLSSIVNAMIVLPPEIFPLAPAQ
;
A
#
# COMPACT_ATOMS: atom_id res chain seq x y z
N MET A 1 -26.96 3.86 -30.72
CA MET A 1 -25.99 4.59 -29.87
C MET A 1 -26.06 3.92 -28.52
N THR A 2 -25.17 2.96 -28.30
CA THR A 2 -25.20 2.06 -27.16
C THR A 2 -24.36 2.69 -26.06
N ASP A 3 -25.02 3.13 -25.00
CA ASP A 3 -24.35 3.59 -23.78
C ASP A 3 -23.54 2.42 -23.21
N ALA A 4 -22.22 2.60 -23.16
CA ALA A 4 -21.34 1.70 -22.46
C ALA A 4 -21.48 1.98 -20.95
N PRO A 5 -21.76 0.97 -20.10
CA PRO A 5 -21.74 1.18 -18.66
C PRO A 5 -20.32 1.55 -18.25
N ALA A 6 -20.18 2.71 -17.61
CA ALA A 6 -18.97 3.10 -16.90
C ALA A 6 -18.54 1.92 -16.00
N SER A 7 -17.32 1.41 -16.21
CA SER A 7 -16.70 0.44 -15.32
C SER A 7 -16.78 0.97 -13.90
N ARG A 8 -17.62 0.36 -13.07
CA ARG A 8 -17.49 0.42 -11.62
C ARG A 8 -16.09 -0.10 -11.33
N GLY A 9 -15.13 0.79 -11.13
CA GLY A 9 -13.84 0.42 -10.57
C GLY A 9 -14.14 -0.29 -9.27
N ASP A 10 -13.71 -1.55 -9.18
CA ASP A 10 -13.94 -2.42 -8.03
C ASP A 10 -13.58 -1.67 -6.76
N MET A 11 -14.60 -1.22 -6.03
CA MET A 11 -14.41 -0.51 -4.78
C MET A 11 -13.93 -1.55 -3.78
N GLN A 12 -12.61 -1.61 -3.59
CA GLN A 12 -11.98 -2.54 -2.69
C GLN A 12 -12.61 -2.43 -1.31
N ALA A 13 -13.06 -3.56 -0.76
CA ALA A 13 -13.76 -3.56 0.52
C ALA A 13 -12.84 -2.96 1.60
N PRO A 14 -13.34 -2.08 2.50
CA PRO A 14 -12.49 -1.26 3.36
C PRO A 14 -11.52 -2.03 4.27
N GLY A 15 -11.82 -3.30 4.57
CA GLY A 15 -10.99 -4.19 5.39
C GLY A 15 -9.90 -4.95 4.64
N PHE A 16 -9.71 -4.71 3.35
CA PHE A 16 -8.68 -5.39 2.56
C PHE A 16 -7.83 -4.37 1.81
N ILE A 17 -6.52 -4.51 1.93
CA ILE A 17 -5.53 -3.70 1.25
C ILE A 17 -4.96 -4.57 0.14
N GLY A 18 -5.07 -4.15 -1.11
CA GLY A 18 -4.57 -4.93 -2.23
C GLY A 18 -3.79 -4.08 -3.21
N TYR A 19 -3.01 -4.78 -4.01
CA TYR A 19 -2.22 -4.18 -5.07
C TYR A 19 -2.94 -4.35 -6.39
N HIS A 20 -3.03 -3.26 -7.15
CA HIS A 20 -3.50 -3.27 -8.53
C HIS A 20 -2.34 -2.85 -9.41
N ALA A 21 -1.85 -3.77 -10.24
CA ALA A 21 -0.79 -3.46 -11.17
C ALA A 21 -1.25 -2.37 -12.15
N GLY A 22 -0.38 -1.38 -12.37
CA GLY A 22 -0.60 -0.37 -13.41
C GLY A 22 -0.61 -0.98 -14.82
N THR A 23 -0.96 -0.17 -15.82
CA THR A 23 -1.01 -0.59 -17.23
C THR A 23 0.34 -1.09 -17.75
N ALA A 24 1.45 -0.66 -17.14
CA ALA A 24 2.79 -1.18 -17.36
C ALA A 24 3.38 -1.61 -15.99
N PRO A 25 3.25 -2.90 -15.61
CA PRO A 25 3.78 -3.40 -14.35
C PRO A 25 5.31 -3.28 -14.29
N SER A 26 5.85 -3.20 -13.07
CA SER A 26 7.30 -3.17 -12.88
C SER A 26 7.96 -4.47 -13.39
N PRO A 27 9.22 -4.43 -13.84
CA PRO A 27 9.95 -5.63 -14.23
C PRO A 27 9.98 -6.71 -13.12
N PHE A 28 10.03 -6.29 -11.86
CA PHE A 28 10.03 -7.19 -10.72
C PHE A 28 8.67 -7.90 -10.54
N TYR A 29 7.56 -7.16 -10.68
CA TYR A 29 6.23 -7.76 -10.66
C TYR A 29 6.10 -8.83 -11.76
N THR A 30 6.55 -8.52 -12.99
CA THR A 30 6.54 -9.49 -14.09
C THR A 30 7.39 -10.73 -13.78
N ALA A 31 8.56 -10.56 -13.16
CA ALA A 31 9.42 -11.67 -12.76
C ALA A 31 8.73 -12.58 -11.73
N LEU A 32 8.06 -12.00 -10.74
CA LEU A 32 7.30 -12.76 -9.73
C LEU A 32 6.11 -13.51 -10.32
N VAL A 33 5.36 -12.89 -11.25
CA VAL A 33 4.26 -13.57 -11.96
C VAL A 33 4.77 -14.74 -12.81
N ALA A 34 5.93 -14.58 -13.45
CA ALA A 34 6.57 -15.67 -14.21
C ALA A 34 7.03 -16.82 -13.30
N ALA A 35 7.48 -16.50 -12.09
CA ALA A 35 7.93 -17.45 -11.09
C ALA A 35 6.82 -18.03 -10.19
N ARG A 36 5.54 -17.72 -10.43
CA ARG A 36 4.41 -18.05 -9.52
C ARG A 36 4.25 -19.52 -9.14
N THR A 37 4.78 -20.45 -9.94
CA THR A 37 4.77 -21.90 -9.66
C THR A 37 6.14 -22.44 -9.22
N ASP A 38 7.17 -21.61 -9.17
CA ASP A 38 8.53 -21.98 -8.82
C ASP A 38 9.04 -21.07 -7.69
N ARG A 39 8.98 -21.63 -6.46
CA ARG A 39 9.43 -20.94 -5.26
C ARG A 39 10.90 -20.54 -5.32
N ALA A 40 11.78 -21.36 -5.91
CA ALA A 40 13.20 -21.05 -5.97
C ALA A 40 13.46 -19.89 -6.94
N ALA A 41 12.76 -19.86 -8.08
CA ALA A 41 12.82 -18.74 -9.01
C ALA A 41 12.28 -17.45 -8.39
N ALA A 42 11.18 -17.51 -7.62
CA ALA A 42 10.62 -16.34 -6.94
C ALA A 42 11.58 -15.78 -5.88
N GLN A 43 12.22 -16.65 -5.10
CA GLN A 43 13.22 -16.26 -4.11
C GLN A 43 14.47 -15.65 -4.75
N SER A 44 14.93 -16.22 -5.87
CA SER A 44 16.06 -15.69 -6.64
C SER A 44 15.76 -14.28 -7.19
N ALA A 45 14.57 -14.09 -7.77
CA ALA A 45 14.14 -12.79 -8.26
C ALA A 45 14.03 -11.75 -7.12
N ALA A 46 13.48 -12.14 -5.97
CA ALA A 46 13.37 -11.28 -4.80
C ALA A 46 14.74 -10.87 -4.25
N LEU A 47 15.70 -11.79 -4.20
CA LEU A 47 17.07 -11.48 -3.77
C LEU A 47 17.74 -10.51 -4.73
N ALA A 48 17.63 -10.76 -6.05
CA ALA A 48 18.16 -9.86 -7.06
C ALA A 48 17.55 -8.45 -6.97
N PHE A 49 16.25 -8.34 -6.65
CA PHE A 49 15.57 -7.06 -6.44
C PHE A 49 16.10 -6.32 -5.20
N ILE A 50 16.25 -7.01 -4.08
CA ILE A 50 16.79 -6.46 -2.82
C ILE A 50 18.23 -5.98 -3.01
N ASP A 51 19.05 -6.77 -3.69
CA ASP A 51 20.45 -6.45 -3.97
C ASP A 51 20.62 -5.37 -5.05
N GLY A 52 19.52 -4.88 -5.64
CA GLY A 52 19.55 -3.84 -6.68
C GLY A 52 20.22 -4.29 -7.98
N GLN A 53 20.22 -5.60 -8.26
CA GLN A 53 20.78 -6.16 -9.49
C GLN A 53 19.97 -5.68 -10.70
N PRO A 54 20.60 -5.46 -11.86
CA PRO A 54 19.87 -5.13 -13.08
C PRO A 54 18.76 -6.16 -13.36
N PRO A 55 17.53 -5.74 -13.74
CA PRO A 55 17.09 -4.38 -14.07
C PRO A 55 16.47 -3.59 -12.90
N TYR A 56 16.63 -4.03 -11.64
CA TYR A 56 15.86 -3.57 -10.48
C TYR A 56 16.46 -2.39 -9.71
N HIS A 57 17.41 -1.66 -10.30
CA HIS A 57 18.16 -0.59 -9.64
C HIS A 57 17.25 0.38 -8.89
N ASP A 58 17.61 0.67 -7.64
CA ASP A 58 16.89 1.55 -6.72
C ASP A 58 15.41 1.18 -6.47
N GLY A 59 14.98 -0.02 -6.88
CA GLY A 59 13.61 -0.48 -6.69
C GLY A 59 13.30 -0.83 -5.24
N PHE A 60 14.23 -1.48 -4.53
CA PHE A 60 13.98 -1.91 -3.16
C PHE A 60 14.05 -0.75 -2.15
N VAL A 61 13.11 -0.70 -1.21
CA VAL A 61 13.14 0.20 -0.05
C VAL A 61 13.81 -0.51 1.11
N ALA A 62 15.10 -0.21 1.34
CA ALA A 62 15.86 -0.77 2.46
C ALA A 62 15.53 -0.11 3.82
N GLY A 63 14.79 1.01 3.83
CA GLY A 63 14.39 1.70 5.05
C GLY A 63 13.71 3.03 4.77
N PHE A 64 12.90 3.50 5.74
CA PHE A 64 12.07 4.70 5.59
C PHE A 64 12.85 6.01 5.75
N ALA A 65 13.95 6.01 6.51
CA ALA A 65 14.72 7.23 6.81
C ALA A 65 15.25 7.97 5.57
N HIS A 66 15.40 7.27 4.44
CA HIS A 66 15.91 7.80 3.19
C HIS A 66 14.83 8.06 2.14
N LEU A 67 13.56 7.76 2.44
CA LEU A 67 12.47 8.05 1.53
C LEU A 67 12.16 9.56 1.51
N PRO A 68 11.88 10.13 0.33
CA PRO A 68 11.52 11.54 0.22
C PRO A 68 10.09 11.78 0.73
N GLY A 69 9.84 13.01 1.18
CA GLY A 69 8.51 13.49 1.51
C GLY A 69 7.84 12.79 2.70
N PRO A 70 6.50 12.87 2.79
CA PRO A 70 5.70 12.36 3.91
C PRO A 70 5.82 10.86 4.17
N VAL A 71 6.12 10.06 3.15
CA VAL A 71 6.11 8.59 3.22
C VAL A 71 7.09 8.06 4.27
N ARG A 72 8.21 8.76 4.53
CA ARG A 72 9.17 8.39 5.57
C ARG A 72 8.57 8.32 6.99
N ASP A 73 7.49 9.05 7.24
CA ASP A 73 6.81 9.11 8.53
C ASP A 73 5.67 8.09 8.66
N PHE A 74 5.32 7.38 7.60
CA PHE A 74 4.12 6.55 7.56
C PHE A 74 4.12 5.42 8.60
N PRO A 75 5.18 4.63 8.79
CA PRO A 75 5.18 3.57 9.81
C PRO A 75 4.93 4.11 11.22
N ARG A 76 5.55 5.25 11.55
CA ARG A 76 5.38 5.93 12.86
C ARG A 76 3.95 6.40 13.08
N ILE A 77 3.34 7.00 12.06
CA ILE A 77 1.94 7.45 12.14
C ILE A 77 1.02 6.23 12.24
N ALA A 78 1.20 5.23 11.40
CA ALA A 78 0.43 4.00 11.44
C ALA A 78 0.43 3.33 12.82
N ALA A 79 1.58 3.25 13.49
CA ALA A 79 1.69 2.69 14.83
C ALA A 79 0.80 3.40 15.88
N SER A 80 0.51 4.69 15.68
CA SER A 80 -0.34 5.49 16.56
C SER A 80 -1.84 5.31 16.26
N TYR A 81 -2.19 4.93 15.03
CA TYR A 81 -3.58 4.91 14.54
C TYR A 81 -4.14 3.50 14.27
N ARG A 82 -3.29 2.47 14.21
CA ARG A 82 -3.69 1.05 14.06
C ARG A 82 -4.09 0.38 15.39
N GLN A 83 -4.26 1.17 16.45
CA GLN A 83 -4.66 0.72 17.77
C GLN A 83 -6.19 0.65 17.89
N PRO A 84 -6.75 -0.20 18.77
CA PRO A 84 -8.17 -0.20 19.07
C PRO A 84 -8.65 1.18 19.51
N PHE A 85 -9.73 1.65 18.90
CA PHE A 85 -10.35 2.93 19.23
C PHE A 85 -11.78 2.71 19.71
N LYS A 86 -12.28 3.61 20.57
CA LYS A 86 -13.66 3.52 21.10
C LYS A 86 -14.69 4.16 20.18
N ASP A 87 -14.29 5.17 19.43
CA ASP A 87 -15.15 5.97 18.56
C ASP A 87 -14.50 6.15 17.18
N ALA A 88 -15.17 5.63 16.16
CA ALA A 88 -14.69 5.59 14.78
C ALA A 88 -14.59 6.97 14.15
N VAL A 89 -15.54 7.86 14.46
CA VAL A 89 -15.59 9.21 13.91
C VAL A 89 -14.44 10.03 14.49
N VAL A 90 -14.22 9.92 15.81
CA VAL A 90 -13.08 10.58 16.46
C VAL A 90 -11.75 10.06 15.93
N TRP A 91 -11.64 8.77 15.61
CA TRP A 91 -10.45 8.20 14.98
C TRP A 91 -10.20 8.83 13.60
N GLN A 92 -11.24 8.95 12.77
CA GLN A 92 -11.16 9.54 11.44
C GLN A 92 -10.74 11.01 11.49
N ASP A 93 -11.38 11.81 12.34
CA ASP A 93 -11.07 13.24 12.49
C ASP A 93 -9.60 13.46 12.91
N ARG A 94 -9.11 12.62 13.84
CA ARG A 94 -7.72 12.68 14.29
C ARG A 94 -6.75 12.27 13.19
N LEU A 95 -7.06 11.21 12.44
CA LEU A 95 -6.25 10.79 11.31
C LEU A 95 -6.17 11.91 10.27
N GLN A 96 -7.31 12.52 9.92
CA GLN A 96 -7.35 13.63 8.97
C GLN A 96 -6.53 14.84 9.44
N ALA A 97 -6.61 15.20 10.73
CA ALA A 97 -5.80 16.27 11.30
C ALA A 97 -4.29 15.94 11.27
N GLU A 98 -3.92 14.71 11.59
CA GLU A 98 -2.53 14.25 11.55
C GLU A 98 -1.95 14.30 10.13
N ILE A 99 -2.73 13.88 9.13
CA ILE A 99 -2.32 13.89 7.73
C ILE A 99 -2.15 15.32 7.20
N ARG A 100 -3.05 16.25 7.56
CA ARG A 100 -2.88 17.67 7.23
C ARG A 100 -1.63 18.26 7.86
N ARG A 101 -1.35 17.93 9.13
CA ARG A 101 -0.11 18.35 9.80
C ARG A 101 1.11 17.80 9.10
N LEU A 102 1.12 16.52 8.75
CA LEU A 102 2.21 15.89 8.03
C LEU A 102 2.49 16.58 6.69
N LEU A 103 1.46 16.89 5.91
CA LEU A 103 1.63 17.63 4.66
C LEU A 103 2.21 19.02 4.91
N ALA A 104 1.70 19.76 5.91
CA ALA A 104 2.21 21.08 6.26
C ALA A 104 3.69 21.05 6.68
N ASP A 105 4.11 20.05 7.47
CA ASP A 105 5.50 19.88 7.92
C ASP A 105 6.47 19.66 6.74
N HIS A 106 5.98 19.10 5.64
CA HIS A 106 6.76 18.88 4.40
C HIS A 106 6.47 19.93 3.31
N GLY A 107 5.67 20.96 3.61
CA GLY A 107 5.32 22.02 2.67
C GLY A 107 4.50 21.55 1.45
N MET A 108 3.69 20.50 1.62
CA MET A 108 2.91 19.88 0.56
C MET A 108 1.41 20.22 0.67
N ALA A 109 0.71 20.15 -0.46
CA ALA A 109 -0.74 20.30 -0.53
C ALA A 109 -1.45 18.94 -0.47
N ASP A 110 -2.76 18.94 -0.20
CA ASP A 110 -3.57 17.71 -0.15
C ASP A 110 -3.57 16.92 -1.48
N SER A 111 -3.32 17.60 -2.60
CA SER A 111 -3.15 16.95 -3.91
C SER A 111 -1.92 16.05 -4.00
N HIS A 112 -1.00 16.11 -3.03
CA HIS A 112 0.19 15.27 -2.99
C HIS A 112 -0.14 13.77 -3.13
N PHE A 113 -1.23 13.31 -2.51
CA PHE A 113 -1.61 11.91 -2.53
C PHE A 113 -2.19 11.43 -3.87
N THR A 114 -2.43 12.33 -4.83
CA THR A 114 -2.79 12.00 -6.20
C THR A 114 -1.65 12.25 -7.19
N ASP A 115 -0.51 12.76 -6.72
CA ASP A 115 0.65 13.02 -7.57
C ASP A 115 1.27 11.70 -8.07
N PRO A 116 1.67 11.61 -9.35
CA PRO A 116 2.33 10.42 -9.90
C PRO A 116 3.58 9.97 -9.12
N ALA A 117 4.31 10.92 -8.54
CA ALA A 117 5.50 10.62 -7.74
C ALA A 117 5.15 9.91 -6.41
N TYR A 118 4.07 10.31 -5.76
CA TYR A 118 3.56 9.62 -4.57
C TYR A 118 3.11 8.20 -4.93
N LEU A 119 2.31 8.06 -5.99
CA LEU A 119 1.80 6.76 -6.45
C LEU A 119 2.95 5.81 -6.83
N ALA A 120 3.99 6.30 -7.50
CA ALA A 120 5.20 5.52 -7.78
C ALA A 120 5.94 5.11 -6.50
N GLY A 121 5.96 5.96 -5.47
CA GLY A 121 6.50 5.62 -4.15
C GLY A 121 5.72 4.49 -3.46
N ILE A 122 4.38 4.51 -3.55
CA ILE A 122 3.53 3.44 -3.02
C ILE A 122 3.72 2.13 -3.81
N ASP A 123 3.84 2.18 -5.13
CA ASP A 123 4.16 1.02 -5.96
C ASP A 123 5.50 0.39 -5.55
N ARG A 124 6.51 1.23 -5.31
CA ARG A 124 7.83 0.80 -4.82
C ARG A 124 7.75 0.08 -3.45
N LEU A 125 6.90 0.57 -2.54
CA LEU A 125 6.65 -0.10 -1.26
C LEU A 125 6.00 -1.47 -1.46
N TRP A 126 5.04 -1.60 -2.38
CA TRP A 126 4.44 -2.89 -2.73
C TRP A 126 5.46 -3.88 -3.28
N MET A 127 6.33 -3.45 -4.20
CA MET A 127 7.39 -4.31 -4.73
C MET A 127 8.33 -4.78 -3.62
N SER A 128 8.69 -3.88 -2.70
CA SER A 128 9.53 -4.21 -1.54
C SER A 128 8.84 -5.19 -0.58
N TYR A 129 7.55 -5.01 -0.35
CA TYR A 129 6.73 -5.94 0.43
C TYR A 129 6.72 -7.34 -0.20
N PHE A 130 6.49 -7.45 -1.52
CA PHE A 130 6.49 -8.74 -2.21
C PHE A 130 7.84 -9.45 -2.16
N ALA A 131 8.94 -8.72 -2.31
CA ALA A 131 10.29 -9.28 -2.19
C ALA A 131 10.52 -9.90 -0.80
N LEU A 132 10.14 -9.19 0.27
CA LEU A 132 10.28 -9.66 1.65
C LEU A 132 9.34 -10.83 1.98
N VAL A 133 8.12 -10.86 1.42
CA VAL A 133 7.21 -12.00 1.57
C VAL A 133 7.73 -13.24 0.84
N ALA A 134 8.34 -13.08 -0.34
CA ALA A 134 8.96 -14.19 -1.07
C ALA A 134 10.19 -14.77 -0.33
N LEU A 135 10.94 -13.93 0.39
CA LEU A 135 12.10 -14.31 1.20
C LEU A 135 11.77 -14.34 2.70
N LEU A 136 11.07 -15.40 3.12
CA LEU A 136 10.67 -15.60 4.51
C LEU A 136 11.83 -15.37 5.50
N GLY A 137 11.67 -14.36 6.35
CA GLY A 137 12.59 -14.06 7.45
C GLY A 137 13.79 -13.19 7.09
N HIS A 138 13.87 -12.63 5.88
CA HIS A 138 14.97 -11.75 5.46
C HIS A 138 15.10 -10.50 6.36
N ASP A 139 14.04 -9.69 6.45
CA ASP A 139 13.95 -8.58 7.39
C ASP A 139 12.51 -8.40 7.86
N ARG A 140 12.22 -8.88 9.08
CA ARG A 140 10.88 -8.84 9.65
C ARG A 140 10.47 -7.46 10.13
N ASN A 141 11.43 -6.63 10.54
CA ASN A 141 11.14 -5.30 11.04
C ASN A 141 10.79 -4.39 9.87
N LEU A 142 11.59 -4.43 8.81
CA LEU A 142 11.30 -3.70 7.59
C LEU A 142 9.98 -4.16 6.95
N LEU A 143 9.68 -5.47 6.96
CA LEU A 143 8.39 -5.98 6.49
C LEU A 143 7.22 -5.36 7.26
N ALA A 144 7.31 -5.32 8.60
CA ALA A 144 6.27 -4.73 9.45
C ALA A 144 6.13 -3.21 9.25
N ASP A 145 7.24 -2.51 9.03
CA ASP A 145 7.24 -1.08 8.71
C ASP A 145 6.58 -0.82 7.35
N ILE A 146 6.89 -1.62 6.33
CA ILE A 146 6.27 -1.52 5.01
C ILE A 146 4.78 -1.86 5.08
N GLU A 147 4.38 -2.90 5.81
CA GLU A 147 2.96 -3.23 6.04
C GLU A 147 2.22 -2.04 6.69
N SER A 148 2.83 -1.43 7.70
CA SER A 148 2.27 -0.27 8.39
C SER A 148 2.12 0.94 7.47
N ALA A 149 3.10 1.18 6.59
CA ALA A 149 3.03 2.25 5.61
C ALA A 149 1.96 2.02 4.54
N LEU A 150 1.84 0.79 4.03
CA LEU A 150 0.79 0.42 3.06
C LEU A 150 -0.61 0.52 3.69
N TRP A 151 -0.74 0.13 4.96
CA TRP A 151 -1.97 0.34 5.72
C TRP A 151 -2.34 1.82 5.82
N LEU A 152 -1.38 2.70 6.11
CA LEU A 152 -1.66 4.14 6.21
C LEU A 152 -2.03 4.74 4.85
N ALA A 153 -1.35 4.34 3.77
CA ALA A 153 -1.69 4.76 2.42
C ALA A 153 -3.14 4.37 2.04
N HIS A 154 -3.58 3.18 2.43
CA HIS A 154 -4.97 2.74 2.29
C HIS A 154 -5.93 3.57 3.14
N ALA A 155 -5.61 3.78 4.43
CA ALA A 155 -6.43 4.57 5.33
C ALA A 155 -6.60 6.03 4.85
N ILE A 156 -5.53 6.64 4.31
CA ILE A 156 -5.59 7.96 3.67
C ILE A 156 -6.58 7.95 2.51
N THR A 157 -6.42 6.99 1.59
CA THR A 157 -7.26 6.87 0.39
C THR A 157 -8.75 6.70 0.73
N MET A 158 -9.05 5.96 1.80
CA MET A 158 -10.42 5.61 2.16
C MET A 158 -11.09 6.61 3.10
N ALA A 159 -10.36 7.12 4.10
CA ALA A 159 -10.93 7.84 5.25
C ALA A 159 -10.52 9.31 5.34
N VAL A 160 -9.55 9.78 4.56
CA VAL A 160 -9.17 11.20 4.53
C VAL A 160 -9.86 11.88 3.36
N ASP A 161 -10.51 13.02 3.64
CA ASP A 161 -11.13 13.82 2.59
C ASP A 161 -10.05 14.55 1.77
N LEU A 162 -9.85 14.10 0.52
CA LEU A 162 -8.84 14.61 -0.39
C LEU A 162 -9.49 15.34 -1.59
N PRO A 163 -8.89 16.43 -2.09
CA PRO A 163 -9.38 17.12 -3.28
C PRO A 163 -9.42 16.20 -4.50
N GLY A 164 -10.60 16.07 -5.12
CA GLY A 164 -10.81 15.15 -6.26
C GLY A 164 -11.05 13.70 -5.87
N GLY A 165 -11.09 13.38 -4.57
CA GLY A 165 -11.59 12.11 -4.06
C GLY A 165 -13.08 11.94 -4.36
N SER A 166 -13.55 10.70 -4.42
CA SER A 166 -14.94 10.36 -4.74
C SER A 166 -15.96 10.69 -3.63
N GLY A 167 -15.58 11.48 -2.62
CA GLY A 167 -16.42 11.78 -1.44
C GLY A 167 -16.62 10.59 -0.50
N THR A 168 -15.79 9.54 -0.62
CA THR A 168 -15.89 8.30 0.14
C THR A 168 -15.72 8.51 1.64
N ALA A 169 -14.78 9.36 2.06
CA ALA A 169 -14.47 9.63 3.46
C ALA A 169 -15.69 10.13 4.25
N ALA A 170 -16.48 11.06 3.67
CA ALA A 170 -17.66 11.64 4.33
C ALA A 170 -18.85 10.68 4.46
N SER A 171 -18.80 9.52 3.79
CA SER A 171 -19.91 8.55 3.74
C SER A 171 -19.61 7.23 4.47
N LEU A 172 -18.47 7.12 5.18
CA LEU A 172 -18.10 5.90 5.86
C LEU A 172 -18.91 5.67 7.14
N THR A 173 -19.48 4.47 7.27
CA THR A 173 -20.10 4.02 8.51
C THR A 173 -19.05 3.66 9.56
N PRO A 174 -19.39 3.67 10.87
CA PRO A 174 -18.50 3.22 11.93
C PRO A 174 -17.95 1.79 11.73
N ALA A 175 -18.75 0.91 11.12
CA ALA A 175 -18.32 -0.44 10.78
C ALA A 175 -17.25 -0.45 9.68
N GLN A 176 -17.40 0.38 8.65
CA GLN A 176 -16.40 0.50 7.58
C GLN A 176 -15.09 1.13 8.11
N LEU A 177 -15.17 2.13 8.98
CA LEU A 177 -14.00 2.70 9.65
C LEU A 177 -13.28 1.66 10.52
N SER A 178 -14.04 0.85 11.26
CA SER A 178 -13.49 -0.30 12.00
C SER A 178 -12.81 -1.31 11.08
N SER A 179 -13.37 -1.57 9.90
CA SER A 179 -12.74 -2.44 8.90
C SER A 179 -11.42 -1.85 8.38
N ILE A 180 -11.34 -0.54 8.13
CA ILE A 180 -10.09 0.12 7.70
C ILE A 180 -8.99 -0.05 8.76
N VAL A 181 -9.32 0.14 10.03
CA VAL A 181 -8.33 -0.03 11.10
C VAL A 181 -7.80 -1.45 11.21
N ASN A 182 -8.67 -2.44 10.98
CA ASN A 182 -8.29 -3.84 11.00
C ASN A 182 -7.92 -4.38 9.60
N ALA A 183 -7.68 -3.49 8.63
CA ALA A 183 -7.49 -3.92 7.26
C ALA A 183 -6.23 -4.80 7.12
N MET A 184 -6.35 -5.84 6.30
CA MET A 184 -5.30 -6.81 6.05
C MET A 184 -4.82 -6.72 4.62
N ILE A 185 -3.51 -6.90 4.42
CA ILE A 185 -2.94 -7.04 3.08
C ILE A 185 -3.38 -8.37 2.47
N VAL A 186 -3.97 -8.30 1.29
CA VAL A 186 -4.30 -9.45 0.44
C VAL A 186 -3.21 -9.58 -0.62
N LEU A 187 -2.55 -10.73 -0.65
CA LEU A 187 -1.53 -11.01 -1.65
C LEU A 187 -2.19 -11.26 -3.02
N PRO A 188 -1.65 -10.69 -4.11
CA PRO A 188 -2.18 -10.91 -5.45
C PRO A 188 -2.03 -12.39 -5.86
N PRO A 189 -3.13 -13.09 -6.21
CA PRO A 189 -3.10 -14.52 -6.52
C PRO A 189 -2.27 -14.85 -7.77
N GLU A 190 -2.09 -13.88 -8.67
CA GLU A 190 -1.22 -14.02 -9.85
C GLU A 190 0.28 -14.12 -9.51
N ILE A 191 0.70 -13.65 -8.32
CA ILE A 191 2.05 -13.85 -7.79
C ILE A 191 2.08 -14.97 -6.74
N PHE A 192 1.13 -14.94 -5.81
CA PHE A 192 1.07 -15.83 -4.66
C PHE A 192 -0.19 -16.69 -4.72
N PRO A 193 -0.25 -17.68 -5.63
CA PRO A 193 -1.43 -18.53 -5.76
C PRO A 193 -1.65 -19.31 -4.47
N LEU A 194 -2.92 -19.45 -4.09
CA LEU A 194 -3.29 -20.37 -3.01
C LEU A 194 -2.90 -21.79 -3.43
N ALA A 195 -2.43 -22.59 -2.46
CA ALA A 195 -2.24 -24.02 -2.70
C ALA A 195 -3.57 -24.64 -3.14
N PRO A 196 -3.57 -25.57 -4.12
CA PRO A 196 -4.77 -26.30 -4.48
C PRO A 196 -5.31 -27.00 -3.23
N ALA A 197 -6.63 -26.89 -3.02
CA ALA A 197 -7.31 -27.61 -1.94
C ALA A 197 -7.04 -29.11 -2.13
N GLN A 198 -6.43 -29.74 -1.12
CA GLN A 198 -6.22 -31.19 -1.06
C GLN A 198 -7.47 -31.89 -0.54
#